data_AF-A0A968TMX7-F1
#
_entry.id   AF-A0A968TMX7-F1
#
_cell.length_a   1.000
_cell.length_b   1.000
_cell.length_c   1.000
_cell.angle_alpha   90.00
_cell.angle_beta   90.00
_cell.angle_gamma   90.00
#
_symmetry.space_group_name_H-M   'P 1'
#
loop_
_entity.id
_entity.type
_entity.pdbx_description
1 polymer ?
#
loop_
_entity_poly.entity_id
_entity_poly.type
_entity_poly.pdbx_seq_one_letter_code
_entity_poly.pdbx_strand_id
1 'polypeptide(L)'
;MHTVAEAIRELMELQQMSVRKVSARIAEQHGGSPSGYTQQISRILNDPSYDPTLATVQKILAALNVSLWQASRSPIEPAAIDPSTLTQLNTRLDQLSADLTDLKSELSDIKRLLVTALQREPVSR
;
A
#
# COMPACT_ATOMS: atom_id res chain seq x y z
N MET A 1 10.43 -2.24 11.72
CA MET A 1 9.96 -2.28 10.32
C MET A 1 8.62 -2.97 10.34
N HIS A 2 7.53 -2.27 10.06
CA HIS A 2 6.22 -2.91 9.98
C HIS A 2 6.09 -3.67 8.67
N THR A 3 5.77 -4.96 8.77
CA THR A 3 5.59 -5.82 7.59
C THR A 3 4.19 -5.61 6.99
N VAL A 4 4.01 -5.91 5.70
CA VAL A 4 2.70 -5.84 5.04
C VAL A 4 1.65 -6.70 5.78
N ALA A 5 2.09 -7.84 6.32
CA ALA A 5 1.25 -8.74 7.12
C ALA A 5 0.75 -8.09 8.42
N GLU A 6 1.59 -7.32 9.12
CA GLU A 6 1.20 -6.57 10.32
C GLU A 6 0.18 -5.49 9.99
N ALA A 7 0.41 -4.70 8.94
CA ALA A 7 -0.53 -3.66 8.52
C ALA A 7 -1.91 -4.24 8.15
N ILE A 8 -1.95 -5.39 7.45
CA ILE A 8 -3.21 -6.07 7.13
C ILE A 8 -3.92 -6.54 8.41
N ARG A 9 -3.20 -7.07 9.41
CA ARG A 9 -3.80 -7.50 10.69
C ARG A 9 -4.42 -6.34 11.45
N GLU A 10 -3.68 -5.24 11.61
CA GLU A 10 -4.18 -4.06 12.31
C GLU A 10 -5.44 -3.50 11.65
N LEU A 11 -5.45 -3.40 10.32
CA LEU A 11 -6.62 -2.96 9.57
C LEU A 11 -7.81 -3.92 9.70
N MET A 12 -7.56 -5.22 9.69
CA MET A 12 -8.59 -6.25 9.92
C MET A 12 -9.20 -6.13 11.32
N GLU A 13 -8.37 -5.91 12.35
CA GLU A 13 -8.82 -5.72 13.74
C GLU A 13 -9.63 -4.43 13.92
N LEU A 14 -9.12 -3.30 13.39
CA LEU A 14 -9.80 -2.01 13.45
C LEU A 14 -11.20 -2.05 12.83
N GLN A 15 -11.37 -2.83 11.76
CA GLN A 15 -12.63 -2.93 11.04
C GLN A 15 -13.46 -4.17 11.39
N GLN A 16 -13.03 -4.96 12.37
CA GLN A 16 -13.73 -6.19 12.77
C GLN A 16 -13.96 -7.15 11.57
N MET A 17 -13.00 -7.19 10.65
CA MET A 17 -13.03 -7.99 9.44
C MET A 17 -12.21 -9.27 9.60
N SER A 18 -12.85 -10.41 9.35
CA SER A 18 -12.16 -11.71 9.32
C SER A 18 -11.63 -12.02 7.92
N VAL A 19 -10.63 -12.91 7.81
CA VAL A 19 -10.09 -13.38 6.52
C VAL A 19 -11.21 -13.84 5.58
N ARG A 20 -12.22 -14.51 6.13
CA ARG A 20 -13.39 -14.99 5.37
C ARG A 20 -14.22 -13.85 4.80
N LYS A 21 -14.47 -12.79 5.59
CA LYS A 21 -15.20 -11.59 5.13
C LYS A 21 -14.42 -10.84 4.06
N VAL A 22 -13.11 -10.64 4.27
CA VAL A 22 -12.22 -10.00 3.29
C VAL A 22 -12.21 -10.80 1.98
N SER A 23 -12.04 -12.12 2.06
CA SER A 23 -11.97 -13.00 0.90
C SER A 23 -13.27 -13.03 0.09
N ALA A 24 -14.42 -13.07 0.76
CA ALA A 24 -15.73 -13.00 0.10
C ALA A 24 -15.90 -11.67 -0.65
N ARG A 25 -15.49 -10.57 -0.04
CA ARG A 25 -15.57 -9.23 -0.63
C ARG A 25 -14.63 -9.05 -1.81
N ILE A 26 -13.40 -9.59 -1.76
CA ILE A 26 -12.51 -9.61 -2.93
C ILE A 26 -13.15 -10.38 -4.09
N ALA A 27 -13.72 -11.56 -3.81
CA ALA A 27 -14.35 -12.37 -4.85
C ALA A 27 -15.57 -11.69 -5.48
N GLU A 28 -16.36 -10.98 -4.68
CA GLU A 28 -17.50 -10.18 -5.16
C GLU A 28 -17.05 -9.03 -6.08
N GLN A 29 -15.97 -8.34 -5.74
CA GLN A 29 -15.49 -7.15 -6.47
C GLN A 29 -14.64 -7.48 -7.70
N HIS A 30 -13.88 -8.57 -7.66
CA HIS A 30 -12.86 -8.89 -8.67
C HIS A 30 -13.06 -10.24 -9.36
N GLY A 31 -14.11 -10.98 -9.00
CA GLY A 31 -14.32 -12.35 -9.42
C GLY A 31 -13.31 -13.33 -8.81
N GLY A 32 -13.49 -14.61 -9.12
CA GLY A 32 -12.68 -15.71 -8.59
C GLY A 32 -13.29 -16.39 -7.37
N SER A 33 -12.50 -17.25 -6.72
CA SER A 33 -12.98 -18.08 -5.60
C SER A 33 -12.64 -17.45 -4.23
N PRO A 34 -13.63 -17.29 -3.31
CA PRO A 34 -13.39 -16.90 -1.93
C PRO A 34 -12.41 -17.84 -1.20
N SER A 35 -12.41 -19.14 -1.51
CA SER A 35 -11.48 -20.09 -0.89
C SER A 35 -10.04 -19.86 -1.36
N GLY A 36 -9.85 -19.46 -2.62
CA GLY A 36 -8.54 -19.10 -3.16
C GLY A 36 -7.96 -17.84 -2.48
N TYR A 37 -8.79 -16.81 -2.30
CA TYR A 37 -8.37 -15.61 -1.57
C TYR A 37 -8.13 -15.87 -0.09
N THR A 38 -8.88 -16.79 0.53
CA THR A 38 -8.64 -17.20 1.92
C THR A 38 -7.26 -17.81 2.08
N GLN A 39 -6.86 -18.69 1.16
CA GLN A 39 -5.52 -19.29 1.16
C GLN A 39 -4.42 -18.25 0.93
N GLN A 40 -4.61 -17.32 -0.02
CA GLN A 40 -3.64 -16.25 -0.28
C GLN A 40 -3.46 -15.35 0.94
N ILE A 41 -4.55 -14.85 1.54
CA ILE A 41 -4.47 -14.00 2.73
C ILE A 41 -3.83 -14.77 3.89
N SER A 42 -4.21 -16.04 4.09
CA SER A 42 -3.62 -16.86 5.17
C SER A 42 -2.12 -17.07 4.99
N ARG A 43 -1.63 -17.18 3.75
CA ARG A 43 -0.18 -17.22 3.48
C ARG A 43 0.49 -15.89 3.82
N ILE A 44 -0.07 -14.76 3.38
CA ILE A 44 0.44 -13.42 3.69
C ILE A 44 0.56 -13.20 5.19
N LEU A 45 -0.45 -13.64 5.93
CA LEU A 45 -0.46 -13.44 7.37
C LEU A 45 0.53 -14.39 8.07
N ASN A 46 0.57 -15.67 7.72
CA ASN A 46 1.26 -16.66 8.54
C ASN A 46 2.67 -17.05 8.04
N ASP A 47 3.01 -16.76 6.79
CA ASP A 47 4.32 -17.06 6.24
C ASP A 47 5.16 -15.77 6.14
N PRO A 48 6.15 -15.57 7.04
CA PRO A 48 6.98 -14.37 7.05
C PRO A 48 7.94 -14.29 5.86
N SER A 49 8.14 -15.38 5.12
CA SER A 49 8.96 -15.41 3.91
C SER A 49 8.15 -15.17 2.63
N TYR A 50 6.82 -15.13 2.73
CA TYR A 50 5.94 -14.91 1.60
C TYR A 50 5.92 -13.44 1.20
N ASP A 51 6.34 -13.16 -0.03
CA ASP A 51 6.28 -11.82 -0.61
C ASP A 51 5.01 -11.68 -1.48
N PRO A 52 3.96 -11.00 -0.99
CA PRO A 52 2.75 -10.81 -1.77
C PRO A 52 2.96 -9.82 -2.92
N THR A 53 2.41 -10.16 -4.08
CA THR A 53 2.35 -9.19 -5.18
C THR A 53 1.54 -7.95 -4.78
N LEU A 54 1.95 -6.78 -5.27
CA LEU A 54 1.26 -5.51 -5.05
C LEU A 54 -0.24 -5.61 -5.42
N ALA A 55 -0.58 -6.30 -6.51
CA ALA A 55 -1.96 -6.50 -6.94
C ALA A 55 -2.79 -7.27 -5.91
N THR A 56 -2.20 -8.25 -5.23
CA THR A 56 -2.87 -8.99 -4.15
C THR A 56 -3.10 -8.09 -2.93
N VAL A 57 -2.09 -7.31 -2.54
CA VAL A 57 -2.22 -6.36 -1.42
C VAL A 57 -3.30 -5.31 -1.70
N GLN A 58 -3.33 -4.75 -2.91
CA GLN A 58 -4.34 -3.77 -3.32
C GLN A 58 -5.77 -4.32 -3.22
N LYS A 59 -6.00 -5.58 -3.64
CA LYS A 59 -7.31 -6.24 -3.50
C LYS A 59 -7.71 -6.38 -2.03
N ILE A 60 -6.77 -6.76 -1.16
CA ILE A 60 -7.01 -6.91 0.28
C ILE A 60 -7.37 -5.55 0.89
N LEU A 61 -6.61 -4.49 0.59
CA LEU A 61 -6.88 -3.15 1.10
C LEU A 61 -8.23 -2.60 0.60
N ALA A 62 -8.55 -2.79 -0.68
CA ALA A 62 -9.85 -2.41 -1.24
C ALA A 62 -11.02 -3.16 -0.57
N ALA A 63 -10.86 -4.45 -0.28
CA ALA A 63 -11.85 -5.24 0.44
C ALA A 63 -11.98 -4.85 1.92
N LEU A 64 -10.89 -4.40 2.54
CA LEU A 64 -10.91 -3.74 3.85
C LEU A 64 -11.49 -2.32 3.77
N ASN A 65 -12.23 -1.94 2.72
CA ASN A 65 -12.77 -0.59 2.56
C ASN A 65 -11.72 0.54 2.68
N VAL A 66 -10.44 0.19 2.70
CA VAL A 66 -9.30 1.09 2.64
C VAL A 66 -8.97 1.18 1.17
N SER A 67 -9.88 1.81 0.46
CA SER A 67 -9.50 2.38 -0.81
C SER A 67 -8.61 3.56 -0.49
N LEU A 68 -7.29 3.38 -0.67
CA LEU A 68 -6.32 4.49 -0.71
C LEU A 68 -6.77 5.61 -1.69
N TRP A 69 -7.75 5.32 -2.56
CA TRP A 69 -8.23 6.19 -3.63
C TRP A 69 -9.77 6.46 -3.66
N GLN A 70 -10.61 5.84 -2.81
CA GLN A 70 -12.09 5.94 -2.94
C GLN A 70 -12.79 6.65 -1.77
N ALA A 71 -12.09 7.48 -1.01
CA ALA A 71 -12.73 8.30 0.02
C ALA A 71 -13.67 9.40 -0.53
N SER A 72 -13.94 9.44 -1.84
CA SER A 72 -14.67 10.54 -2.49
C SER A 72 -15.81 10.12 -3.42
N ARG A 73 -16.19 8.84 -3.52
CA ARG A 73 -17.34 8.43 -4.37
C ARG A 73 -18.10 7.20 -3.86
N SER A 74 -19.03 7.36 -2.91
CA SER A 74 -20.35 6.70 -2.98
C SER A 74 -21.32 7.30 -1.95
N PRO A 75 -22.57 7.64 -2.32
CA PRO A 75 -23.58 8.19 -1.43
C PRO A 75 -24.54 7.08 -0.95
N ILE A 76 -24.12 6.23 0.00
CA ILE A 76 -25.07 5.38 0.73
C ILE A 76 -24.60 5.30 2.19
N GLU A 77 -25.25 6.11 3.01
CA GLU A 77 -25.27 6.22 4.47
C GLU A 77 -23.95 6.35 5.27
N PRO A 78 -23.88 7.32 6.20
CA PRO A 78 -22.62 7.75 6.79
C PRO A 78 -22.40 7.05 8.14
N ALA A 79 -21.43 6.13 8.21
CA ALA A 79 -20.54 6.19 9.37
C ALA A 79 -19.68 7.42 9.13
N ALA A 80 -19.98 8.52 9.84
CA ALA A 80 -19.35 9.82 9.64
C ALA A 80 -17.83 9.70 9.69
N ILE A 81 -17.19 9.57 8.52
CA ILE A 81 -15.79 9.88 8.37
C ILE A 81 -15.73 11.39 8.53
N ASP A 82 -15.22 11.83 9.68
CA ASP A 82 -15.05 13.25 9.97
C ASP A 82 -14.27 13.89 8.79
N PRO A 83 -14.82 14.90 8.11
CA PRO A 83 -14.14 15.59 7.01
C PRO A 83 -12.75 16.12 7.41
N SER A 84 -12.48 16.32 8.70
CA SER A 84 -11.15 16.63 9.22
C SER A 84 -10.13 15.52 8.94
N THR A 85 -10.55 14.25 9.02
CA THR A 85 -9.70 13.08 8.81
C THR A 85 -9.32 12.92 7.34
N LEU A 86 -10.27 13.19 6.43
CA LEU A 86 -10.01 13.18 4.99
C LEU A 86 -9.04 14.31 4.58
N THR A 87 -9.18 15.48 5.20
CA THR A 87 -8.30 16.62 4.96
C THR A 87 -6.88 16.30 5.43
N GLN A 88 -6.73 15.74 6.62
CA GLN A 88 -5.43 15.32 7.16
C GLN A 88 -4.76 14.23 6.30
N LEU A 89 -5.54 13.28 5.77
CA LEU A 89 -5.02 12.24 4.89
C LEU A 89 -4.56 12.82 3.54
N ASN A 90 -5.32 13.73 2.94
CA ASN A 90 -4.90 14.42 1.71
C ASN A 90 -3.61 15.23 1.94
N THR A 91 -3.53 16.00 3.02
CA THR A 91 -2.32 16.76 3.35
C THR A 91 -1.11 15.84 3.54
N ARG A 92 -1.29 14.68 4.19
CA ARG A 92 -0.22 13.68 4.32
C ARG A 92 0.18 13.05 2.99
N LEU A 93 -0.77 12.81 2.10
CA LEU A 93 -0.51 12.29 0.75
C LEU A 93 0.25 13.29 -0.10
N ASP A 94 -0.15 14.56 -0.07
CA ASP A 94 0.53 15.65 -0.76
C ASP A 94 1.96 15.81 -0.25
N GLN A 95 2.16 15.74 1.07
CA GLN A 95 3.49 15.80 1.67
C GLN A 95 4.36 14.61 1.25
N LEU A 96 3.84 13.38 1.30
CA LEU A 96 4.58 12.19 0.87
C LEU A 96 4.92 12.23 -0.63
N SER A 97 4.06 12.84 -1.45
CA SER A 97 4.30 13.05 -2.87
C SER A 97 5.44 14.06 -3.11
N ALA A 98 5.48 15.12 -2.31
CA ALA A 98 6.58 16.08 -2.32
C ALA A 98 7.90 15.42 -1.88
N ASP A 99 7.88 14.72 -0.75
CA ASP A 99 9.06 14.01 -0.21
C ASP A 99 9.62 12.99 -1.22
N LEU A 100 8.73 12.27 -1.93
CA LEU A 100 9.13 11.30 -2.95
C LEU A 100 9.70 11.98 -4.21
N THR A 101 9.24 13.18 -4.53
CA THR A 101 9.78 13.98 -5.63
C THR A 101 11.18 14.48 -5.29
N ASP A 102 11.36 14.95 -4.06
CA ASP A 102 12.65 15.42 -3.55
C ASP A 102 13.66 14.27 -3.50
N LEU A 103 13.27 13.10 -2.96
CA LEU A 103 14.12 11.91 -2.97
C LEU A 103 14.52 11.45 -4.38
N LYS A 104 13.62 11.56 -5.36
CA LYS A 104 13.95 11.26 -6.77
C LYS A 104 14.95 12.27 -7.34
N SER A 105 14.84 13.55 -6.96
CA SER A 105 15.79 14.58 -7.35
C SER A 105 17.15 14.31 -6.74
N GLU A 106 17.22 14.08 -5.43
CA GLU A 106 18.46 13.75 -4.72
C GLU A 106 19.11 12.49 -5.28
N LEU A 107 18.33 11.44 -5.57
CA LEU A 107 18.85 10.23 -6.20
C LEU A 107 19.41 10.50 -7.60
N SER A 108 18.78 11.38 -8.36
CA SER A 108 19.26 11.79 -9.69
C SER A 108 20.55 12.60 -9.60
N ASP A 109 20.67 13.46 -8.61
CA ASP A 109 21.88 14.24 -8.33
C ASP A 109 23.01 13.34 -7.85
N ILE A 110 22.74 12.40 -6.94
CA ILE A 110 23.70 11.38 -6.50
C ILE A 110 24.17 10.55 -7.70
N LYS A 111 23.24 10.11 -8.56
CA LYS A 111 23.58 9.36 -9.78
C LYS A 111 24.48 10.20 -10.70
N ARG A 112 24.18 11.49 -10.87
CA ARG A 112 25.02 12.40 -11.67
C ARG A 112 26.40 12.57 -11.06
N LEU A 113 26.49 12.79 -9.75
CA LEU A 113 27.75 12.90 -9.02
C LEU A 113 28.59 11.62 -9.11
N LEU A 114 27.98 10.45 -8.99
CA LEU A 114 28.64 9.16 -9.14
C LEU A 114 29.20 8.98 -10.56
N VAL A 115 28.42 9.31 -11.59
CA VAL A 115 28.88 9.27 -12.99
C VAL A 115 30.05 10.24 -13.20
N THR A 116 29.97 11.46 -12.65
CA THR A 116 31.06 12.44 -12.75
C THR A 116 32.30 12.00 -11.98
N ALA A 117 32.16 11.34 -10.83
CA ALA A 117 33.28 10.81 -10.04
C ALA A 117 33.99 9.66 -10.77
N LEU A 118 33.23 8.73 -11.37
CA LEU A 118 33.76 7.63 -12.16
C LEU A 118 34.45 8.10 -13.46
N GLN A 119 33.99 9.21 -14.04
CA GLN A 119 34.66 9.83 -15.19
C GLN A 119 35.90 10.66 -14.82
N ARG A 120 36.12 10.92 -13.53
CA ARG A 120 37.26 11.71 -13.01
C ARG A 120 38.40 10.86 -12.45
N GLU A 121 38.30 9.53 -12.44
CA GLU A 121 39.50 8.70 -12.24
C GLU A 121 40.40 8.84 -13.47
N PRO A 122 41.58 9.49 -13.37
CA PRO A 122 42.56 9.35 -14.43
C PRO A 122 43.02 7.89 -14.37
N VAL A 123 42.85 7.17 -15.47
CA VAL A 123 43.66 5.98 -15.76
C VAL A 123 45.12 6.44 -15.71
N SER A 124 45.72 6.37 -14.53
CA SER A 124 47.13 6.66 -14.30
C SER A 124 47.89 5.36 -14.54
N ARG A 125 48.32 5.23 -15.80
CA ARG A 125 49.42 4.39 -16.34
C ARG A 125 49.33 2.89 -16.16
#